data_AF-A0A7L2P2E0-F1
#
_entry.id   AF-A0A7L2P2E0-F1
#
_cell.length_a   1.000
_cell.length_b   1.000
_cell.length_c   1.000
_cell.angle_alpha   90.00
_cell.angle_beta   90.00
_cell.angle_gamma   90.00
#
_symmetry.space_group_name_H-M   'P 1'
#
loop_
_entity.id
_entity.type
_entity.pdbx_description
1 polymer ?
#
loop_
_entity_poly.entity_id
_entity_poly.type
_entity_poly.pdbx_seq_one_letter_code
_entity_poly.pdbx_strand_id
1 'polypeptide(L)'
;MAKAFFRLQKFLRRTQFLLFFLTAAYLMAGSLLLLQRTRLVIQQGSRGTPTNQALAVPEEMNRVGMAEPRTLQSPGPRLPVRTDALLEPALDPRHGPHWLVSRNSELRQLRRRWFYRFTSDQEPLQTAGFKAMKHTAEHKGTYMGCFTHDSRERTLKGAVFYDLRKMTVAHCQEACAERAYSYAGLAYGAECYCGNTLPAAAAKPEECNIECKGEKGSVCGGVNRLSVYSLEELRARARRRRNVIYRGCFRAPENLTDAFPASLIQPNLTVEMCSEFCSKKEFPLAVIRGQECYCGYPTRRFSLREGTDGLHCSGTHNASSTAGGDYCLVYQTPVQDTRCTDRKFLTTKSKVFVALSSFPGAGNTWARHLIEHATGYYTGSYYFDGALYNKGFKGEKDHWRSRRTICVKTHESGKTEIEMFDSAILLIRNPYKSLMAEFNRKYAGHLGYATDRNWKSKEWPDFVNSYASWWASHVLEWLKYGKRLLVVHYEDLKQSLIPKLREMVEFLNVTVTEDRLLCVENNRDGNFKRSGAKQKNFEPFTQEMKDLINRYILTVDEALRGRNFSGLPREYVPR
;
A
#
# COMPACT_ATOMS: atom_id res chain seq x y z
N MET A 1 -2.56 -13.57 55.88
CA MET A 1 -1.46 -12.57 55.87
C MET A 1 -0.45 -12.73 54.71
N ALA A 2 -0.36 -13.87 54.01
CA ALA A 2 0.62 -14.08 52.92
C ALA A 2 0.44 -13.27 51.61
N LYS A 3 -0.78 -12.79 51.29
CA LYS A 3 -1.03 -12.01 50.06
C LYS A 3 -0.52 -10.56 50.10
N ALA A 4 -0.40 -9.97 51.29
CA ALA A 4 0.07 -8.58 51.45
C ALA A 4 1.59 -8.50 51.28
N PHE A 5 2.32 -9.46 51.84
CA PHE A 5 3.78 -9.57 51.73
C PHE A 5 4.25 -9.73 50.28
N PHE A 6 3.53 -10.53 49.48
CA PHE A 6 3.86 -10.75 48.06
C PHE A 6 3.66 -9.49 47.19
N ARG A 7 2.66 -8.65 47.53
CA ARG A 7 2.44 -7.37 46.84
C ARG A 7 3.51 -6.34 47.19
N LEU A 8 3.94 -6.29 48.46
CA LEU A 8 5.02 -5.40 48.90
C LEU A 8 6.36 -5.79 48.26
N GLN A 9 6.68 -7.08 48.19
CA GLN A 9 7.91 -7.56 47.55
C GLN A 9 7.94 -7.31 46.03
N LYS A 10 6.78 -7.40 45.36
CA LYS A 10 6.65 -7.06 43.94
C LYS A 10 6.74 -5.55 43.68
N PHE A 11 6.24 -4.74 44.61
CA PHE A 11 6.36 -3.28 44.56
C PHE A 11 7.82 -2.83 44.77
N LEU A 12 8.51 -3.39 45.76
CA LEU A 12 9.91 -3.11 46.06
C LEU A 12 10.85 -3.53 44.92
N ARG A 13 10.59 -4.67 44.26
CA ARG A 13 11.33 -5.04 43.04
C ARG A 13 11.08 -4.05 41.89
N ARG A 14 9.82 -3.62 41.68
CA ARG A 14 9.51 -2.65 40.62
C ARG A 14 10.17 -1.28 40.86
N THR A 15 10.19 -0.79 42.11
CA THR A 15 10.86 0.48 42.43
C THR A 15 12.38 0.37 42.29
N GLN A 16 12.97 -0.77 42.65
CA GLN A 16 14.41 -1.01 42.48
C GLN A 16 14.82 -1.08 40.99
N PHE A 17 14.00 -1.71 40.14
CA PHE A 17 14.19 -1.67 38.69
C PHE A 17 14.03 -0.26 38.12
N LEU A 18 13.05 0.52 38.60
CA LEU A 18 12.82 1.89 38.11
C LEU A 18 13.98 2.83 38.47
N LEU A 19 14.55 2.67 39.68
CA LEU A 19 15.75 3.39 40.11
C LEU A 19 16.99 2.98 39.30
N PHE A 20 17.12 1.71 38.94
CA PHE A 20 18.19 1.23 38.05
C PHE A 20 18.09 1.84 36.63
N PHE A 21 16.89 1.93 36.06
CA PHE A 21 16.71 2.56 34.75
C PHE A 21 16.93 4.08 34.78
N LEU A 22 16.51 4.76 35.85
CA LEU A 22 16.75 6.19 36.01
C LEU A 22 18.25 6.50 36.20
N THR A 23 18.98 5.69 36.96
CA THR A 23 20.43 5.83 37.13
C THR A 23 21.18 5.53 35.83
N ALA A 24 20.80 4.49 35.08
CA ALA A 24 21.36 4.22 33.76
C ALA A 24 21.08 5.35 32.76
N ALA A 25 19.86 5.90 32.73
CA ALA A 25 19.51 7.03 31.89
C ALA A 25 20.30 8.31 32.26
N TYR A 26 20.51 8.56 33.56
CA TYR A 26 21.29 9.67 34.05
C TYR A 26 22.78 9.56 33.68
N LEU A 27 23.36 8.36 33.80
CA LEU A 27 24.74 8.08 33.38
C LEU A 27 24.90 8.24 31.86
N MET A 28 23.95 7.73 31.06
CA MET A 28 23.97 7.85 29.59
C MET A 28 23.83 9.30 29.13
N ALA A 29 22.98 10.11 29.78
CA ALA A 29 22.84 11.53 29.51
C ALA A 29 24.11 12.32 29.92
N GLY A 30 24.73 11.96 31.05
CA GLY A 30 26.01 12.54 31.50
C GLY A 30 27.16 12.28 30.50
N SER A 31 27.25 11.07 29.95
CA SER A 31 28.25 10.73 28.91
C SER A 31 28.02 11.47 27.58
N LEU A 32 26.77 11.77 27.22
CA LEU A 32 26.45 12.58 26.02
C LEU A 32 26.87 14.05 26.18
N LEU A 33 26.74 14.63 27.38
CA LEU A 33 27.18 15.98 27.68
C LEU A 33 28.71 16.11 27.71
N LEU A 34 29.42 15.08 28.17
CA LEU A 34 30.89 15.01 28.12
C LEU A 34 31.43 14.85 26.69
N LEU A 35 30.71 14.12 25.82
CA LEU A 35 31.02 14.00 24.38
C LEU A 35 30.74 15.29 23.58
N GLN A 36 29.76 16.10 24.00
CA GLN A 36 29.53 17.42 23.41
C GLN A 36 30.57 18.45 23.85
N ARG A 37 31.07 18.40 25.09
CA ARG A 37 32.16 19.28 25.55
C ARG A 37 33.50 18.97 24.89
N THR A 38 33.81 17.71 24.59
CA THR A 38 35.06 17.33 23.89
C THR A 38 35.08 17.74 22.41
N ARG A 39 33.92 17.88 21.74
CA ARG A 39 33.84 18.45 20.38
C ARG A 39 34.06 19.96 20.32
N LEU A 40 33.75 20.70 21.37
CA LEU A 40 33.94 22.17 21.43
C LEU A 40 35.39 22.58 21.70
N VAL A 41 36.22 21.71 22.28
CA VAL A 41 37.64 22.00 22.56
C VAL A 41 38.55 21.77 21.34
N ILE A 42 38.15 20.92 20.38
CA ILE A 42 38.95 20.61 19.18
C ILE A 42 38.84 21.71 18.10
N GLN A 43 37.87 22.64 18.20
CA GLN A 43 37.62 23.65 17.16
C GLN A 43 38.25 25.03 17.44
N GLN A 44 39.10 25.15 18.48
CA GLN A 44 39.75 26.42 18.87
C GLN A 44 41.29 26.42 18.78
N GLY A 45 41.89 25.56 17.94
CA GLY A 45 43.34 25.56 17.70
C GLY A 45 43.69 25.65 16.22
N SER A 46 43.95 26.87 15.73
CA SER A 46 44.96 27.24 14.71
C SER A 46 44.49 28.43 13.85
N ARG A 47 44.93 29.63 14.25
CA ARG A 47 44.99 30.84 13.42
C ARG A 47 46.44 30.97 12.95
N GLY A 48 46.68 30.96 11.65
CA GLY A 48 47.98 31.27 11.05
C GLY A 48 47.79 31.86 9.64
N THR A 49 48.19 33.12 9.47
CA THR A 49 48.20 33.92 8.23
C THR A 49 49.44 33.59 7.35
N PRO A 50 49.47 34.02 6.06
CA PRO A 50 50.15 33.33 4.97
C PRO A 50 51.59 33.79 4.68
N THR A 51 52.35 32.98 3.95
CA THR A 51 53.61 33.38 3.30
C THR A 51 53.70 32.83 1.87
N ASN A 52 54.30 33.67 1.01
CA ASN A 52 54.43 33.62 -0.45
C ASN A 52 55.34 32.50 -1.02
N GLN A 53 55.11 32.14 -2.28
CA GLN A 53 56.05 31.97 -3.44
C GLN A 53 55.30 31.19 -4.56
N ALA A 54 54.92 31.74 -5.73
CA ALA A 54 55.62 32.34 -6.88
C ALA A 54 56.02 31.34 -8.00
N LEU A 55 55.75 31.76 -9.26
CA LEU A 55 56.13 31.25 -10.61
C LEU A 55 55.16 30.24 -11.27
N ALA A 56 54.79 30.29 -12.58
CA ALA A 56 54.91 31.25 -13.68
C ALA A 56 53.91 30.84 -14.82
N VAL A 57 53.54 31.81 -15.66
CA VAL A 57 52.65 31.81 -16.88
C VAL A 57 53.53 31.57 -18.13
N PRO A 58 53.07 31.06 -19.32
CA PRO A 58 52.18 31.72 -20.33
C PRO A 58 51.34 30.77 -21.23
N GLU A 59 50.46 31.13 -22.18
CA GLU A 59 49.71 32.32 -22.67
C GLU A 59 48.63 31.81 -23.68
N GLU A 60 47.84 32.75 -24.25
CA GLU A 60 46.82 32.70 -25.33
C GLU A 60 45.36 32.78 -24.83
N MET A 61 44.67 33.94 -24.82
CA MET A 61 44.38 35.00 -25.81
C MET A 61 43.29 34.60 -26.82
N ASN A 62 42.03 34.94 -26.52
CA ASN A 62 41.23 35.76 -27.42
C ASN A 62 40.06 36.45 -26.70
N ARG A 63 39.87 37.72 -27.05
CA ARG A 63 38.90 38.68 -26.48
C ARG A 63 38.00 39.21 -27.61
N VAL A 64 37.08 40.11 -27.22
CA VAL A 64 36.20 41.01 -27.98
C VAL A 64 34.74 40.51 -28.07
N GLY A 65 33.69 41.26 -27.71
CA GLY A 65 33.55 42.65 -27.27
C GLY A 65 32.08 42.99 -26.95
N MET A 66 31.87 44.04 -26.15
CA MET A 66 30.58 44.62 -25.73
C MET A 66 29.83 45.37 -26.85
N ALA A 67 28.50 45.53 -26.72
CA ALA A 67 27.81 46.85 -26.62
C ALA A 67 26.26 46.74 -26.60
N GLU A 68 25.64 47.42 -25.62
CA GLU A 68 24.31 48.07 -25.67
C GLU A 68 24.54 49.56 -26.08
N PRO A 69 23.56 50.41 -26.53
CA PRO A 69 22.47 50.88 -25.65
C PRO A 69 21.19 51.55 -26.29
N ARG A 70 20.28 52.00 -25.40
CA ARG A 70 19.40 53.23 -25.44
C ARG A 70 17.87 53.16 -25.65
N THR A 71 17.25 54.05 -24.88
CA THR A 71 15.85 54.42 -24.54
C THR A 71 15.27 55.53 -25.41
N LEU A 72 13.92 55.63 -25.55
CA LEU A 72 13.13 56.90 -25.50
C LEU A 72 11.58 56.68 -25.43
N GLN A 73 10.87 57.76 -25.08
CA GLN A 73 9.53 57.95 -24.49
C GLN A 73 8.40 58.38 -25.48
N SER A 74 7.12 58.07 -25.14
CA SER A 74 5.75 58.71 -25.32
C SER A 74 5.38 59.62 -26.54
N PRO A 75 4.11 60.10 -26.77
CA PRO A 75 2.87 60.18 -25.94
C PRO A 75 1.51 59.82 -26.66
N GLY A 76 0.37 59.89 -25.93
CA GLY A 76 -1.01 59.62 -26.44
C GLY A 76 -1.81 60.87 -26.89
N PRO A 77 -3.15 60.77 -27.04
CA PRO A 77 -4.05 61.85 -26.59
C PRO A 77 -5.38 61.38 -25.93
N ARG A 78 -6.01 62.29 -25.17
CA ARG A 78 -7.28 62.16 -24.41
C ARG A 78 -8.40 63.07 -24.97
N LEU A 79 -9.65 62.77 -24.53
CA LEU A 79 -10.84 63.63 -24.20
C LEU A 79 -12.11 63.36 -25.06
N PRO A 80 -13.33 63.70 -24.59
CA PRO A 80 -14.02 63.39 -23.31
C PRO A 80 -15.51 63.00 -23.49
N VAL A 81 -16.24 62.61 -22.42
CA VAL A 81 -17.57 63.17 -22.02
C VAL A 81 -18.08 62.54 -20.69
N ARG A 82 -18.46 63.50 -19.84
CA ARG A 82 -19.11 63.64 -18.51
C ARG A 82 -20.18 62.64 -17.99
N THR A 83 -19.95 62.27 -16.71
CA THR A 83 -20.78 61.91 -15.52
C THR A 83 -22.31 61.73 -15.59
N ASP A 84 -22.80 60.68 -14.90
CA ASP A 84 -23.63 60.88 -13.69
C ASP A 84 -23.48 59.74 -12.67
N ALA A 85 -23.60 60.10 -11.40
CA ALA A 85 -23.23 59.33 -10.22
C ALA A 85 -24.43 58.62 -9.57
N LEU A 86 -24.20 57.41 -9.04
CA LEU A 86 -24.87 56.92 -7.83
C LEU A 86 -23.84 56.18 -6.95
N LEU A 87 -23.82 56.56 -5.68
CA LEU A 87 -22.86 56.22 -4.64
C LEU A 87 -23.30 54.97 -3.85
N GLU A 88 -22.35 54.41 -3.08
CA GLU A 88 -22.44 53.41 -1.97
C GLU A 88 -22.24 51.92 -2.34
N PRO A 89 -21.54 51.12 -1.49
CA PRO A 89 -20.16 51.32 -1.05
C PRO A 89 -19.30 50.05 -1.21
N ALA A 90 -17.98 50.23 -1.18
CA ALA A 90 -16.97 49.19 -1.31
C ALA A 90 -17.00 48.14 -0.17
N LEU A 91 -17.05 46.86 -0.53
CA LEU A 91 -16.88 45.72 0.39
C LEU A 91 -15.40 45.27 0.42
N ASP A 92 -14.83 45.39 1.61
CA ASP A 92 -13.48 45.01 2.07
C ASP A 92 -13.17 43.50 1.89
N PRO A 93 -12.06 43.10 1.24
CA PRO A 93 -11.67 41.69 1.12
C PRO A 93 -10.87 41.25 2.35
N ARG A 94 -11.51 41.25 3.53
CA ARG A 94 -10.87 40.84 4.79
C ARG A 94 -11.76 40.07 5.76
N HIS A 95 -12.55 39.10 5.30
CA HIS A 95 -13.19 38.13 6.21
C HIS A 95 -13.25 36.71 5.62
N GLY A 96 -12.16 35.97 5.77
CA GLY A 96 -12.23 34.50 5.80
C GLY A 96 -12.64 34.05 7.21
N PRO A 97 -13.40 32.96 7.39
CA PRO A 97 -13.87 32.54 8.71
C PRO A 97 -12.71 32.25 9.68
N HIS A 98 -12.50 33.17 10.62
CA HIS A 98 -11.46 33.14 11.66
C HIS A 98 -11.57 31.95 12.64
N TRP A 99 -12.68 31.21 12.63
CA TRP A 99 -12.90 30.08 13.54
C TRP A 99 -12.15 28.79 13.17
N LEU A 100 -11.52 28.72 11.99
CA LEU A 100 -10.72 27.57 11.55
C LEU A 100 -9.24 27.62 11.95
N VAL A 101 -8.74 28.76 12.45
CA VAL A 101 -7.28 28.96 12.64
C VAL A 101 -6.82 28.93 14.11
N SER A 102 -7.71 29.08 15.10
CA SER A 102 -7.25 29.33 16.48
C SER A 102 -7.12 28.12 17.41
N ARG A 103 -7.36 26.87 16.97
CA ARG A 103 -7.42 25.71 17.90
C ARG A 103 -6.44 24.57 17.61
N ASN A 104 -5.47 24.76 16.70
CA ASN A 104 -4.73 23.65 16.10
C ASN A 104 -3.23 23.52 16.45
N SER A 105 -2.65 24.36 17.30
CA SER A 105 -1.24 24.22 17.74
C SER A 105 -1.09 23.23 18.90
N GLU A 106 -1.93 23.35 19.93
CA GLU A 106 -1.88 22.49 21.13
C GLU A 106 -2.36 21.05 20.85
N LEU A 107 -3.38 20.90 19.99
CA LEU A 107 -3.83 19.59 19.51
C LEU A 107 -2.75 18.87 18.67
N ARG A 108 -1.87 19.59 17.95
CA ARG A 108 -0.75 18.97 17.21
C ARG A 108 0.30 18.36 18.16
N GLN A 109 0.57 18.97 19.31
CA GLN A 109 1.48 18.40 20.31
C GLN A 109 0.86 17.25 21.11
N LEU A 110 -0.43 17.36 21.47
CA LEU A 110 -1.18 16.25 22.10
C LEU A 110 -1.31 15.04 21.15
N ARG A 111 -1.47 15.28 19.85
CA ARG A 111 -1.50 14.22 18.81
C ARG A 111 -0.16 13.50 18.67
N ARG A 112 0.98 14.20 18.76
CA ARG A 112 2.32 13.55 18.80
C ARG A 112 2.48 12.69 20.05
N ARG A 113 2.09 13.19 21.23
CA ARG A 113 2.25 12.46 22.51
C ARG A 113 1.30 11.26 22.64
N TRP A 114 0.10 11.34 22.05
CA TRP A 114 -0.87 10.23 21.99
C TRP A 114 -0.41 9.13 21.01
N PHE A 115 0.21 9.50 19.88
CA PHE A 115 0.81 8.54 18.93
C PHE A 115 2.01 7.77 19.53
N TYR A 116 2.88 8.43 20.30
CA TYR A 116 4.04 7.77 20.94
C TYR A 116 3.65 6.84 22.10
N ARG A 117 2.51 7.06 22.78
CA ARG A 117 2.05 6.19 23.87
C ARG A 117 1.50 4.83 23.40
N PHE A 118 1.28 4.63 22.10
CA PHE A 118 0.74 3.37 21.55
C PHE A 118 1.80 2.48 20.86
N THR A 119 3.05 2.94 20.73
CA THR A 119 4.15 2.13 20.15
C THR A 119 5.04 1.46 21.19
N SER A 120 4.83 1.76 22.47
CA SER A 120 5.45 1.11 23.61
C SER A 120 4.35 0.73 24.59
N ASP A 121 3.98 -0.55 24.60
CA ASP A 121 3.28 -1.30 25.66
C ASP A 121 2.14 -2.15 25.08
N GLN A 122 2.47 -3.39 24.74
CA GLN A 122 1.52 -4.50 24.79
C GLN A 122 1.95 -5.45 25.91
N GLU A 123 1.36 -5.29 27.09
CA GLU A 123 1.26 -6.43 28.02
C GLU A 123 0.16 -7.40 27.51
N PRO A 124 0.36 -8.72 27.61
CA PRO A 124 -0.57 -9.71 27.07
C PRO A 124 -1.75 -9.95 28.02
N LEU A 125 -2.98 -9.78 27.52
CA LEU A 125 -4.19 -10.16 28.23
C LEU A 125 -4.38 -11.69 28.17
N GLN A 126 -4.51 -12.30 29.34
CA GLN A 126 -4.72 -13.73 29.54
C GLN A 126 -5.99 -14.21 28.84
N THR A 127 -5.84 -15.19 27.96
CA THR A 127 -6.95 -15.96 27.40
C THR A 127 -7.11 -17.25 28.20
N ALA A 128 -8.31 -17.43 28.74
CA ALA A 128 -8.73 -18.64 29.42
C ALA A 128 -8.61 -19.86 28.50
N GLY A 129 -8.16 -20.98 29.07
CA GLY A 129 -7.67 -22.15 28.36
C GLY A 129 -8.71 -22.83 27.47
N PHE A 130 -8.39 -22.88 26.17
CA PHE A 130 -8.76 -24.01 25.34
C PHE A 130 -7.56 -24.96 25.29
N LYS A 131 -7.76 -26.21 25.72
CA LYS A 131 -6.75 -27.27 25.64
C LYS A 131 -6.32 -27.45 24.19
N ALA A 132 -5.09 -27.06 23.89
CA ALA A 132 -4.45 -27.34 22.60
C ALA A 132 -4.22 -28.85 22.49
N MET A 133 -4.91 -29.48 21.55
CA MET A 133 -4.53 -30.81 21.06
C MET A 133 -3.14 -30.69 20.43
N LYS A 134 -2.20 -31.44 21.00
CA LYS A 134 -0.82 -31.56 20.55
C LYS A 134 -0.83 -32.42 19.29
N HIS A 135 -0.97 -31.80 18.11
CA HIS A 135 -0.67 -32.49 16.85
C HIS A 135 0.86 -32.50 16.68
N THR A 136 1.45 -33.68 16.80
CA THR A 136 2.78 -33.97 16.27
C THR A 136 2.77 -33.67 14.78
N ALA A 137 3.62 -32.74 14.35
CA ALA A 137 3.72 -32.31 12.96
C ALA A 137 4.32 -33.43 12.10
N GLU A 138 3.46 -34.12 11.35
CA GLU A 138 3.86 -35.00 10.27
C GLU A 138 4.13 -34.11 9.04
N HIS A 139 5.39 -33.98 8.62
CA HIS A 139 5.76 -33.23 7.42
C HIS A 139 5.23 -33.97 6.17
N LYS A 140 4.13 -33.47 5.59
CA LYS A 140 3.39 -34.15 4.51
C LYS A 140 3.89 -33.86 3.09
N GLY A 141 4.79 -32.89 2.91
CA GLY A 141 5.48 -32.67 1.64
C GLY A 141 6.89 -33.25 1.64
N THR A 142 7.31 -33.85 0.52
CA THR A 142 8.62 -34.50 0.37
C THR A 142 9.71 -33.43 0.22
N TYR A 143 10.72 -33.43 1.10
CA TYR A 143 11.84 -32.49 0.98
C TYR A 143 12.69 -32.81 -0.26
N MET A 144 12.88 -31.81 -1.13
CA MET A 144 13.61 -31.94 -2.40
C MET A 144 15.06 -31.46 -2.30
N GLY A 145 15.39 -30.68 -1.27
CA GLY A 145 16.74 -30.16 -1.05
C GLY A 145 16.80 -28.64 -0.84
N CYS A 146 18.03 -28.15 -0.73
CA CYS A 146 18.34 -26.73 -0.64
C CYS A 146 18.70 -26.19 -2.03
N PHE A 147 18.15 -25.03 -2.40
CA PHE A 147 18.36 -24.42 -3.72
C PHE A 147 18.78 -22.96 -3.58
N THR A 148 19.54 -22.46 -4.55
CA THR A 148 19.88 -21.03 -4.60
C THR A 148 18.63 -20.20 -4.86
N HIS A 149 18.49 -19.09 -4.15
CA HIS A 149 17.35 -18.20 -4.29
C HIS A 149 17.77 -16.79 -4.67
N ASP A 150 17.35 -16.36 -5.85
CA ASP A 150 17.32 -14.94 -6.16
C ASP A 150 15.91 -14.38 -5.91
N SER A 151 15.82 -13.55 -4.87
CA SER A 151 14.61 -12.79 -4.54
C SER A 151 14.10 -11.88 -5.69
N ARG A 152 14.98 -11.49 -6.62
CA ARG A 152 14.67 -10.62 -7.77
C ARG A 152 14.09 -11.40 -8.94
N GLU A 153 14.65 -12.56 -9.26
CA GLU A 153 14.20 -13.40 -10.37
C GLU A 153 13.10 -14.39 -9.98
N ARG A 154 12.86 -14.55 -8.67
CA ARG A 154 11.90 -15.48 -8.08
C ARG A 154 12.05 -16.89 -8.63
N THR A 155 13.00 -17.60 -8.04
CA THR A 155 13.30 -19.00 -8.35
C THR A 155 12.05 -19.89 -8.43
N LEU A 156 11.10 -19.71 -7.50
CA LEU A 156 9.75 -20.23 -7.61
C LEU A 156 8.80 -19.09 -8.01
N LYS A 157 8.26 -19.17 -9.24
CA LYS A 157 7.52 -18.08 -9.92
C LYS A 157 6.04 -17.96 -9.55
N GLY A 158 5.56 -18.74 -8.58
CA GLY A 158 4.18 -18.73 -8.12
C GLY A 158 3.90 -17.73 -7.01
N ALA A 159 2.94 -18.07 -6.14
CA ALA A 159 2.53 -17.22 -5.04
C ALA A 159 3.64 -17.04 -4.00
N VAL A 160 3.71 -15.85 -3.40
CA VAL A 160 4.68 -15.53 -2.35
C VAL A 160 3.97 -14.86 -1.18
N PHE A 161 4.24 -15.32 0.03
CA PHE A 161 3.73 -14.72 1.26
C PHE A 161 4.71 -14.89 2.42
N TYR A 162 4.50 -14.13 3.50
CA TYR A 162 5.45 -14.04 4.59
C TYR A 162 4.71 -14.07 5.93
N ASP A 163 5.28 -14.75 6.92
CA ASP A 163 4.82 -14.71 8.31
C ASP A 163 6.02 -14.66 9.27
N LEU A 164 6.35 -13.46 9.75
CA LEU A 164 7.49 -13.25 10.64
C LEU A 164 7.34 -13.86 12.04
N ARG A 165 6.17 -14.41 12.40
CA ARG A 165 5.92 -14.94 13.76
C ARG A 165 5.47 -16.39 13.76
N LYS A 166 4.72 -16.82 12.74
CA LYS A 166 4.06 -18.13 12.70
C LYS A 166 4.40 -18.94 11.46
N MET A 167 5.38 -18.53 10.65
CA MET A 167 5.79 -19.34 9.51
C MET A 167 6.33 -20.70 9.96
N THR A 168 5.74 -21.77 9.44
CA THR A 168 6.18 -23.16 9.62
C THR A 168 6.30 -23.85 8.27
N VAL A 169 7.03 -24.96 8.21
CA VAL A 169 7.13 -25.77 6.97
C VAL A 169 5.74 -26.20 6.51
N ALA A 170 4.91 -26.72 7.44
CA ALA A 170 3.55 -27.16 7.15
C ALA A 170 2.67 -26.01 6.63
N HIS A 171 2.74 -24.83 7.24
CA HIS A 171 1.94 -23.68 6.80
C HIS A 171 2.26 -23.27 5.36
N CYS A 172 3.56 -23.29 4.99
CA CYS A 172 3.97 -23.00 3.63
C CYS A 172 3.49 -24.07 2.64
N GLN A 173 3.70 -25.36 2.98
CA GLN A 173 3.28 -26.49 2.14
C GLN A 173 1.76 -26.50 1.90
N GLU A 174 0.96 -26.35 2.95
CA GLU A 174 -0.51 -26.33 2.86
C GLU A 174 -0.99 -25.15 2.02
N ALA A 175 -0.49 -23.95 2.27
CA ALA A 175 -0.87 -22.76 1.52
C ALA A 175 -0.50 -22.85 0.03
N CYS A 176 0.66 -23.43 -0.31
CA CYS A 176 1.04 -23.66 -1.70
C CYS A 176 0.21 -24.78 -2.34
N ALA A 177 -0.10 -25.85 -1.61
CA ALA A 177 -0.93 -26.95 -2.10
C ALA A 177 -2.38 -26.52 -2.34
N GLU A 178 -2.96 -25.71 -1.45
CA GLU A 178 -4.29 -25.10 -1.61
C GLU A 178 -4.38 -24.22 -2.86
N ARG A 179 -3.27 -23.57 -3.23
CA ARG A 179 -3.14 -22.75 -4.45
C ARG A 179 -2.72 -23.56 -5.69
N ALA A 180 -2.72 -24.89 -5.58
CA ALA A 180 -2.35 -25.79 -6.67
C ALA A 180 -0.94 -25.51 -7.23
N TYR A 181 0.04 -25.29 -6.35
CA TYR A 181 1.47 -25.31 -6.70
C TYR A 181 2.11 -26.66 -6.39
N SER A 182 3.08 -27.08 -7.21
CA SER A 182 3.74 -28.41 -7.09
C SER A 182 4.85 -28.39 -6.06
N TYR A 183 5.41 -27.21 -5.82
CA TYR A 183 6.52 -27.01 -4.92
C TYR A 183 6.21 -25.85 -3.96
N ALA A 184 6.64 -26.04 -2.71
CA ALA A 184 6.77 -24.99 -1.71
C ALA A 184 8.25 -24.79 -1.41
N GLY A 185 8.68 -23.55 -1.29
CA GLY A 185 10.05 -23.16 -0.93
C GLY A 185 10.02 -22.19 0.23
N LEU A 186 10.75 -22.50 1.29
CA LEU A 186 10.89 -21.62 2.45
C LEU A 186 12.24 -20.92 2.41
N ALA A 187 12.25 -19.61 2.67
CA ALA A 187 13.47 -18.82 2.78
C ALA A 187 13.47 -17.95 4.03
N TYR A 188 14.68 -17.65 4.53
CA TYR A 188 14.93 -16.69 5.60
C TYR A 188 14.05 -16.87 6.86
N GLY A 189 13.62 -18.10 7.17
CA GLY A 189 12.83 -18.43 8.35
C GLY A 189 11.36 -18.02 8.33
N ALA A 190 10.95 -17.14 7.43
CA ALA A 190 9.64 -16.49 7.47
C ALA A 190 8.98 -16.27 6.12
N GLU A 191 9.67 -16.60 5.03
CA GLU A 191 9.22 -16.34 3.67
C GLU A 191 8.82 -17.67 3.02
N CYS A 192 7.66 -17.69 2.35
CA CYS A 192 7.15 -18.84 1.63
C CYS A 192 6.94 -18.49 0.16
N TYR A 193 7.46 -19.34 -0.71
CA TYR A 193 7.41 -19.23 -2.15
C TYR A 193 6.78 -20.50 -2.74
N CYS A 194 5.82 -20.35 -3.62
CA CYS A 194 5.17 -21.47 -4.30
C CYS A 194 5.59 -21.48 -5.78
N GLY A 195 5.61 -22.65 -6.43
CA GLY A 195 5.85 -22.76 -7.87
C GLY A 195 5.49 -24.12 -8.43
N ASN A 196 5.39 -24.26 -9.75
CA ASN A 196 5.15 -25.57 -10.38
C ASN A 196 6.40 -26.19 -11.00
N THR A 197 7.51 -25.43 -11.06
CA THR A 197 8.79 -25.91 -11.60
C THR A 197 9.82 -26.01 -10.48
N LEU A 198 10.55 -27.12 -10.43
CA LEU A 198 11.65 -27.30 -9.49
C LEU A 198 12.81 -26.35 -9.85
N PRO A 199 13.41 -25.63 -8.89
CA PRO A 199 14.59 -24.82 -9.15
C PRO A 199 15.75 -25.62 -9.75
N ALA A 200 16.46 -25.03 -10.72
CA ALA A 200 17.55 -25.71 -11.42
C ALA A 200 18.87 -25.75 -10.60
N ALA A 201 19.13 -24.72 -9.79
CA ALA A 201 20.40 -24.56 -9.10
C ALA A 201 20.33 -25.05 -7.65
N ALA A 202 20.79 -26.28 -7.41
CA ALA A 202 20.93 -26.85 -6.09
C ALA A 202 22.06 -26.15 -5.30
N ALA A 203 21.86 -26.00 -4.00
CA ALA A 203 22.83 -25.49 -3.04
C ALA A 203 23.16 -26.57 -2.00
N LYS A 204 24.22 -26.37 -1.22
CA LYS A 204 24.57 -27.34 -0.18
C LYS A 204 23.49 -27.35 0.92
N PRO A 205 23.12 -28.52 1.46
CA PRO A 205 22.07 -28.62 2.50
C PRO A 205 22.33 -27.72 3.70
N GLU A 206 23.60 -27.52 4.08
CA GLU A 206 24.01 -26.72 5.24
C GLU A 206 23.78 -25.22 5.04
N GLU A 207 23.57 -24.77 3.80
CA GLU A 207 23.27 -23.36 3.50
C GLU A 207 21.80 -23.02 3.77
N CYS A 208 20.93 -24.03 3.89
CA CYS A 208 19.58 -23.89 4.43
C CYS A 208 19.63 -24.15 5.95
N ASN A 209 20.06 -23.16 6.72
CA ASN A 209 20.31 -23.29 8.17
C ASN A 209 19.48 -22.34 9.04
N ILE A 210 18.49 -21.65 8.48
CA ILE A 210 17.65 -20.70 9.23
C ILE A 210 16.40 -21.41 9.72
N GLU A 211 16.19 -21.36 11.04
CA GLU A 211 14.98 -21.89 11.67
C GLU A 211 13.71 -21.12 11.29
N CYS A 212 12.60 -21.86 11.20
CA CYS A 212 11.26 -21.32 11.04
C CYS A 212 10.87 -20.42 12.21
N LYS A 213 10.29 -19.24 11.93
CA LYS A 213 9.86 -18.31 12.99
C LYS A 213 8.71 -18.84 13.84
N GLY A 214 7.84 -19.68 13.26
CA GLY A 214 6.70 -20.28 13.94
C GLY A 214 6.95 -21.67 14.53
N GLU A 215 8.09 -22.31 14.23
CA GLU A 215 8.40 -23.68 14.64
C GLU A 215 9.89 -23.84 14.89
N LYS A 216 10.29 -23.87 16.16
CA LYS A 216 11.69 -24.06 16.55
C LYS A 216 12.17 -25.45 16.18
N GLY A 217 13.39 -25.56 15.67
CA GLY A 217 14.01 -26.83 15.25
C GLY A 217 13.69 -27.27 13.82
N SER A 218 12.71 -26.66 13.15
CA SER A 218 12.46 -26.87 11.72
C SER A 218 13.24 -25.87 10.88
N VAL A 219 13.85 -26.33 9.79
CA VAL A 219 14.60 -25.49 8.85
C VAL A 219 13.65 -24.86 7.83
N CYS A 220 13.73 -23.54 7.68
CA CYS A 220 12.97 -22.71 6.75
C CYS A 220 13.90 -21.92 5.81
N GLY A 221 14.76 -22.65 5.10
CA GLY A 221 15.70 -22.09 4.12
C GLY A 221 16.92 -21.40 4.74
N GLY A 222 17.48 -20.44 4.00
CA GLY A 222 18.69 -19.70 4.38
C GLY A 222 18.74 -18.32 3.75
N VAL A 223 19.87 -17.62 3.93
CA VAL A 223 20.10 -16.32 3.26
C VAL A 223 20.29 -16.60 1.76
N ASN A 224 19.40 -16.09 0.91
CA ASN A 224 19.38 -16.40 -0.53
C ASN A 224 19.35 -17.92 -0.81
N ARG A 225 18.68 -18.70 0.06
CA ARG A 225 18.50 -20.14 -0.09
C ARG A 225 17.07 -20.57 0.20
N LEU A 226 16.56 -21.50 -0.61
CA LEU A 226 15.22 -22.08 -0.47
C LEU A 226 15.31 -23.54 -0.02
N SER A 227 14.66 -23.87 1.09
CA SER A 227 14.30 -25.25 1.43
C SER A 227 13.06 -25.63 0.62
N VAL A 228 13.21 -26.49 -0.39
CA VAL A 228 12.12 -26.83 -1.34
C VAL A 228 11.50 -28.17 -0.99
N TYR A 229 10.17 -28.24 -1.11
CA TYR A 229 9.34 -29.42 -0.84
C TYR A 229 8.40 -29.68 -2.02
N SER A 230 8.29 -30.94 -2.45
CA SER A 230 7.27 -31.42 -3.38
C SER A 230 5.94 -31.62 -2.66
N LEU A 231 4.85 -31.23 -3.31
CA LEU A 231 3.50 -31.20 -2.77
C LEU A 231 2.57 -32.21 -3.46
N GLU A 232 3.09 -33.13 -4.28
CA GLU A 232 2.28 -34.06 -5.08
C GLU A 232 1.26 -34.84 -4.24
N GLU A 233 1.67 -35.37 -3.08
CA GLU A 233 0.82 -36.10 -2.15
C GLU A 233 -0.27 -35.21 -1.49
N LEU A 234 0.09 -33.97 -1.14
CA LEU A 234 -0.84 -32.98 -0.58
C LEU A 234 -1.88 -32.52 -1.60
N ARG A 235 -1.48 -32.35 -2.87
CA ARG A 235 -2.36 -31.97 -3.98
C ARG A 235 -3.41 -33.04 -4.25
N ALA A 236 -3.06 -34.32 -4.15
CA ALA A 236 -4.00 -35.42 -4.37
C ALA A 236 -5.20 -35.36 -3.40
N ARG A 237 -5.01 -34.86 -2.17
CA ARG A 237 -6.08 -34.67 -1.16
C ARG A 237 -6.78 -33.31 -1.28
N ALA A 238 -6.06 -32.25 -1.64
CA ALA A 238 -6.64 -30.92 -1.89
C ALA A 238 -7.58 -30.87 -3.11
N ARG A 239 -7.51 -31.87 -4.01
CA ARG A 239 -8.42 -32.06 -5.15
C ARG A 239 -9.93 -32.00 -4.78
N ARG A 240 -10.31 -32.27 -3.53
CA ARG A 240 -11.71 -32.21 -3.06
C ARG A 240 -12.22 -30.81 -2.63
N ARG A 241 -11.37 -29.77 -2.65
CA ARG A 241 -11.74 -28.38 -2.27
C ARG A 241 -11.28 -27.36 -3.33
N ARG A 242 -11.57 -27.59 -4.61
CA ARG A 242 -11.24 -26.62 -5.67
C ARG A 242 -12.35 -25.59 -5.82
N ASN A 243 -12.11 -24.37 -5.36
CA ASN A 243 -12.97 -23.22 -5.70
C ASN A 243 -12.50 -22.67 -7.05
N VAL A 244 -12.94 -23.28 -8.16
CA VAL A 244 -12.84 -22.64 -9.46
C VAL A 244 -13.83 -21.46 -9.46
N ILE A 245 -13.34 -20.23 -9.55
CA ILE A 245 -14.19 -19.05 -9.48
C ILE A 245 -14.68 -18.72 -10.88
N TYR A 246 -15.98 -18.92 -11.13
CA TYR A 246 -16.61 -18.45 -12.36
C TYR A 246 -16.52 -16.93 -12.44
N ARG A 247 -15.91 -16.40 -13.51
CA ARG A 247 -15.74 -14.96 -13.74
C ARG A 247 -16.87 -14.38 -14.57
N GLY A 248 -17.46 -15.17 -15.46
CA GLY A 248 -18.56 -14.73 -16.32
C GLY A 248 -18.49 -15.31 -17.72
N CYS A 249 -19.45 -14.87 -18.53
CA CYS A 249 -19.54 -15.11 -19.96
C CYS A 249 -18.95 -13.91 -20.70
N PHE A 250 -18.10 -14.16 -21.70
CA PHE A 250 -17.41 -13.11 -22.44
C PHE A 250 -17.43 -13.41 -23.92
N ARG A 251 -17.48 -12.36 -24.75
CA ARG A 251 -17.34 -12.50 -26.20
C ARG A 251 -15.95 -13.06 -26.52
N ALA A 252 -15.90 -14.13 -27.29
CA ALA A 252 -14.67 -14.73 -27.76
C ALA A 252 -13.96 -13.74 -28.71
N PRO A 253 -12.63 -13.58 -28.59
CA PRO A 253 -11.86 -12.83 -29.57
C PRO A 253 -11.88 -13.57 -30.92
N GLU A 254 -11.76 -12.82 -32.02
CA GLU A 254 -11.77 -13.36 -33.39
C GLU A 254 -10.74 -14.49 -33.57
N ASN A 255 -9.54 -14.31 -32.99
CA ASN A 255 -8.48 -15.33 -32.96
C ASN A 255 -8.17 -15.74 -31.51
N LEU A 256 -8.76 -16.83 -31.06
CA LEU A 256 -8.51 -17.39 -29.72
C LEU A 256 -7.08 -17.88 -29.52
N THR A 257 -6.49 -18.48 -30.56
CA THR A 257 -5.12 -19.02 -30.51
C THR A 257 -4.06 -17.92 -30.34
N ASP A 258 -4.32 -16.72 -30.87
CA ASP A 258 -3.46 -15.55 -30.68
C ASP A 258 -3.65 -14.91 -29.31
N ALA A 259 -4.88 -14.95 -28.79
CA ALA A 259 -5.22 -14.37 -27.49
C ALA A 259 -4.76 -15.25 -26.31
N PHE A 260 -4.69 -16.57 -26.51
CA PHE A 260 -4.41 -17.55 -25.48
C PHE A 260 -3.27 -18.50 -25.91
N PRO A 261 -2.10 -18.41 -25.25
CA PRO A 261 -0.89 -19.13 -25.68
C PRO A 261 -0.93 -20.65 -25.49
N ALA A 262 -1.88 -21.19 -24.71
CA ALA A 262 -2.01 -22.62 -24.51
C ALA A 262 -3.47 -23.05 -24.66
N SER A 263 -3.68 -24.18 -25.33
CA SER A 263 -5.01 -24.76 -25.54
C SER A 263 -5.00 -26.27 -25.41
N LEU A 264 -6.18 -26.83 -25.18
CA LEU A 264 -6.45 -28.25 -25.06
C LEU A 264 -7.83 -28.55 -25.64
N ILE A 265 -7.91 -29.49 -26.58
CA ILE A 265 -9.18 -29.94 -27.15
C ILE A 265 -9.49 -31.33 -26.57
N GLN A 266 -10.66 -31.50 -25.95
CA GLN A 266 -11.11 -32.80 -25.45
C GLN A 266 -12.62 -32.98 -25.62
N PRO A 267 -13.08 -34.17 -26.04
CA PRO A 267 -14.49 -34.41 -26.34
C PRO A 267 -15.41 -34.29 -25.13
N ASN A 268 -14.93 -34.66 -23.93
CA ASN A 268 -15.65 -34.55 -22.66
C ASN A 268 -14.97 -33.54 -21.72
N LEU A 269 -14.69 -32.34 -22.22
CA LEU A 269 -14.00 -31.30 -21.44
C LEU A 269 -14.86 -30.82 -20.26
N THR A 270 -14.35 -30.95 -19.03
CA THR A 270 -14.95 -30.31 -17.84
C THR A 270 -14.21 -29.05 -17.42
N VAL A 271 -14.88 -28.22 -16.59
CA VAL A 271 -14.29 -27.01 -16.00
C VAL A 271 -13.04 -27.35 -15.18
N GLU A 272 -13.08 -28.43 -14.42
CA GLU A 272 -11.98 -28.89 -13.56
C GLU A 272 -10.79 -29.35 -14.40
N MET A 273 -11.04 -30.03 -15.52
CA MET A 273 -10.01 -30.49 -16.44
C MET A 273 -9.30 -29.29 -17.09
N CYS A 274 -10.06 -28.32 -17.59
CA CYS A 274 -9.50 -27.10 -18.17
C CYS A 274 -8.73 -26.28 -17.13
N SER A 275 -9.31 -26.08 -15.94
CA SER A 275 -8.66 -25.37 -14.84
C SER A 275 -7.37 -26.04 -14.40
N GLU A 276 -7.32 -27.38 -14.32
CA GLU A 276 -6.10 -28.12 -13.99
C GLU A 276 -5.04 -27.99 -15.08
N PHE A 277 -5.42 -28.11 -16.35
CA PHE A 277 -4.51 -27.92 -17.48
C PHE A 277 -3.89 -26.51 -17.46
N CYS A 278 -4.72 -25.47 -17.33
CA CYS A 278 -4.24 -24.09 -17.27
C CYS A 278 -3.40 -23.82 -16.02
N SER A 279 -3.75 -24.43 -14.88
CA SER A 279 -2.94 -24.31 -13.65
C SER A 279 -1.56 -24.94 -13.81
N LYS A 280 -1.45 -26.11 -14.47
CA LYS A 280 -0.17 -26.76 -14.78
C LYS A 280 0.67 -25.92 -15.73
N LYS A 281 0.03 -25.19 -16.64
CA LYS A 281 0.66 -24.21 -17.54
C LYS A 281 0.90 -22.84 -16.89
N GLU A 282 0.63 -22.70 -15.60
CA GLU A 282 0.84 -21.47 -14.80
C GLU A 282 0.03 -20.26 -15.28
N PHE A 283 -1.13 -20.48 -15.89
CA PHE A 283 -2.02 -19.41 -16.33
C PHE A 283 -3.14 -19.12 -15.32
N PRO A 284 -3.44 -17.84 -15.04
CA PRO A 284 -4.49 -17.44 -14.09
C PRO A 284 -5.91 -17.60 -14.65
N LEU A 285 -6.08 -17.67 -15.97
CA LEU A 285 -7.39 -17.84 -16.61
C LEU A 285 -7.49 -19.17 -17.34
N ALA A 286 -8.67 -19.79 -17.19
CA ALA A 286 -9.14 -20.91 -17.99
C ALA A 286 -10.40 -20.47 -18.74
N VAL A 287 -10.38 -20.59 -20.06
CA VAL A 287 -11.42 -20.12 -20.97
C VAL A 287 -11.96 -21.31 -21.75
N ILE A 288 -13.26 -21.54 -21.69
CA ILE A 288 -13.90 -22.71 -22.27
C ILE A 288 -14.84 -22.27 -23.39
N ARG A 289 -14.67 -22.86 -24.57
CA ARG A 289 -15.56 -22.70 -25.72
C ARG A 289 -15.89 -24.08 -26.29
N GLY A 290 -17.07 -24.59 -25.97
CA GLY A 290 -17.47 -25.96 -26.36
C GLY A 290 -16.51 -27.00 -25.79
N GLN A 291 -15.83 -27.75 -26.67
CA GLN A 291 -14.85 -28.79 -26.33
C GLN A 291 -13.40 -28.27 -26.24
N GLU A 292 -13.21 -26.96 -26.43
CA GLU A 292 -11.91 -26.31 -26.44
C GLU A 292 -11.66 -25.57 -25.12
N CYS A 293 -10.51 -25.84 -24.53
CA CYS A 293 -9.97 -25.13 -23.38
C CYS A 293 -8.82 -24.24 -23.85
N TYR A 294 -8.80 -23.00 -23.39
CA TYR A 294 -7.75 -22.02 -23.65
C TYR A 294 -7.26 -21.44 -22.32
N CYS A 295 -5.96 -21.18 -22.23
CA CYS A 295 -5.30 -20.70 -21.04
C CYS A 295 -4.51 -19.44 -21.34
N GLY A 296 -4.59 -18.45 -20.46
CA GLY A 296 -3.82 -17.23 -20.64
C GLY A 296 -4.05 -16.19 -19.56
N TYR A 297 -3.82 -14.95 -19.95
CA TYR A 297 -3.97 -13.77 -19.12
C TYR A 297 -5.09 -12.86 -19.68
N PRO A 298 -5.63 -11.93 -18.89
CA PRO A 298 -6.35 -10.80 -19.45
C PRO A 298 -5.44 -10.01 -20.40
N THR A 299 -5.97 -9.67 -21.58
CA THR A 299 -5.27 -8.91 -22.63
C THR A 299 -6.10 -7.69 -23.05
N ARG A 300 -5.54 -6.79 -23.87
CA ARG A 300 -6.31 -5.66 -24.42
C ARG A 300 -7.51 -6.12 -25.26
N ARG A 301 -7.35 -7.23 -26.00
CA ARG A 301 -8.40 -7.81 -26.85
C ARG A 301 -9.38 -8.67 -26.07
N PHE A 302 -9.04 -9.03 -24.82
CA PHE A 302 -9.86 -9.86 -23.96
C PHE A 302 -9.78 -9.36 -22.50
N SER A 303 -10.59 -8.36 -22.20
CA SER A 303 -10.67 -7.72 -20.89
C SER A 303 -11.80 -8.34 -20.05
N LEU A 304 -11.56 -8.49 -18.75
CA LEU A 304 -12.56 -9.01 -17.81
C LEU A 304 -13.58 -7.95 -17.34
N ARG A 305 -13.64 -6.78 -17.99
CA ARG A 305 -14.52 -5.65 -17.63
C ARG A 305 -15.92 -5.77 -18.20
N GLU A 306 -16.02 -6.28 -19.43
CA GLU A 306 -17.25 -6.30 -20.24
C GLU A 306 -17.82 -7.71 -20.29
N GLY A 307 -18.17 -8.24 -19.11
CA GLY A 307 -18.91 -9.50 -19.03
C GLY A 307 -20.32 -9.33 -19.57
N THR A 308 -20.79 -10.30 -20.36
CA THR A 308 -22.17 -10.35 -20.86
C THR A 308 -23.03 -11.23 -19.97
N ASP A 309 -24.36 -11.09 -20.07
CA ASP A 309 -25.29 -11.93 -19.32
C ASP A 309 -25.10 -13.41 -19.64
N GLY A 310 -25.23 -14.26 -18.61
CA GLY A 310 -24.95 -15.70 -18.69
C GLY A 310 -25.79 -16.46 -19.72
N LEU A 311 -26.94 -15.92 -20.15
CA LEU A 311 -27.81 -16.53 -21.15
C LEU A 311 -27.10 -16.77 -22.49
N HIS A 312 -26.15 -15.91 -22.89
CA HIS A 312 -25.40 -16.07 -24.15
C HIS A 312 -24.45 -17.27 -24.13
N CYS A 313 -24.03 -17.72 -22.95
CA CYS A 313 -23.20 -18.91 -22.78
C CYS A 313 -24.02 -20.17 -22.41
N SER A 314 -25.31 -20.06 -22.10
CA SER A 314 -26.15 -21.20 -21.69
C SER A 314 -26.55 -22.14 -22.85
N GLY A 315 -26.37 -21.72 -24.12
CA GLY A 315 -26.72 -22.51 -25.30
C GLY A 315 -25.72 -23.61 -25.69
N THR A 316 -24.54 -23.68 -25.07
CA THR A 316 -23.45 -24.59 -25.48
C THR A 316 -23.48 -25.97 -24.81
N HIS A 317 -24.54 -26.30 -24.07
CA HIS A 317 -24.64 -27.58 -23.34
C HIS A 317 -25.23 -28.76 -24.14
N ASN A 318 -25.88 -28.52 -25.27
CA ASN A 318 -26.40 -29.61 -26.11
C ASN A 318 -25.57 -29.75 -27.39
N ALA A 319 -24.78 -30.82 -27.42
CA ALA A 319 -24.04 -31.27 -28.59
C ALA A 319 -25.03 -31.68 -29.71
N SER A 320 -25.24 -30.81 -30.71
CA SER A 320 -25.45 -31.17 -32.13
C SER A 320 -25.78 -29.95 -33.00
N SER A 321 -25.08 -28.83 -32.85
CA SER A 321 -25.01 -27.81 -33.90
C SER A 321 -23.56 -27.42 -34.15
N THR A 322 -23.14 -27.66 -35.37
CA THR A 322 -21.86 -27.26 -35.95
C THR A 322 -21.71 -25.73 -35.96
N ALA A 323 -20.49 -25.26 -35.70
CA ALA A 323 -20.00 -23.87 -35.59
C ALA A 323 -20.14 -23.20 -34.20
N GLY A 324 -18.98 -22.85 -33.64
CA GLY A 324 -18.79 -22.33 -32.29
C GLY A 324 -19.46 -20.97 -32.05
N GLY A 325 -19.98 -20.80 -30.84
CA GLY A 325 -20.55 -19.53 -30.42
C GLY A 325 -19.49 -18.44 -30.28
N ASP A 326 -19.89 -17.20 -30.54
CA ASP A 326 -19.12 -15.97 -30.33
C ASP A 326 -18.77 -15.70 -28.85
N TYR A 327 -19.01 -16.66 -27.94
CA TYR A 327 -18.91 -16.49 -26.50
C TYR A 327 -18.15 -17.64 -25.86
N CYS A 328 -17.52 -17.35 -24.73
CA CYS A 328 -16.73 -18.29 -23.96
C CYS A 328 -16.98 -18.12 -22.45
N LEU A 329 -16.90 -19.22 -21.72
CA LEU A 329 -17.00 -19.25 -20.26
C LEU A 329 -15.61 -19.03 -19.68
N VAL A 330 -15.47 -18.05 -18.78
CA VAL A 330 -14.18 -17.72 -18.16
C VAL A 330 -14.17 -18.09 -16.68
N TYR A 331 -13.11 -18.78 -16.29
CA TYR A 331 -12.87 -19.22 -14.93
C TYR A 331 -11.50 -18.74 -14.45
N GLN A 332 -11.44 -18.36 -13.17
CA GLN A 332 -10.19 -18.08 -12.48
C GLN A 332 -9.57 -19.40 -12.01
N THR A 333 -8.34 -19.65 -12.41
CA THR A 333 -7.55 -20.76 -11.85
C THR A 333 -6.98 -20.36 -10.48
N PRO A 334 -6.52 -21.32 -9.67
CA PRO A 334 -5.80 -21.05 -8.43
C PRO A 334 -4.47 -20.27 -8.61
N VAL A 335 -3.96 -20.17 -9.85
CA VAL A 335 -2.71 -19.47 -10.15
C VAL A 335 -2.93 -17.96 -10.09
N GLN A 336 -2.03 -17.26 -9.37
CA GLN A 336 -2.04 -15.81 -9.32
C GLN A 336 -1.37 -15.19 -10.55
N ASP A 337 -1.89 -14.07 -11.05
CA ASP A 337 -1.24 -13.30 -12.11
C ASP A 337 -0.05 -12.54 -11.52
N THR A 338 1.17 -12.97 -11.86
CA THR A 338 2.42 -12.44 -11.28
C THR A 338 3.05 -11.32 -12.10
N ARG A 339 2.53 -10.97 -13.30
CA ARG A 339 3.13 -10.00 -14.24
C ARG A 339 3.36 -8.60 -13.65
N CYS A 340 2.60 -8.24 -12.62
CA CYS A 340 2.67 -6.95 -11.93
C CYS A 340 3.21 -7.03 -10.50
N THR A 341 3.72 -8.19 -10.08
CA THR A 341 4.10 -8.38 -8.67
C THR A 341 5.55 -7.98 -8.38
N ASP A 342 6.43 -8.02 -9.38
CA ASP A 342 7.84 -7.65 -9.24
C ASP A 342 8.00 -6.16 -8.99
N ARG A 343 8.75 -5.86 -7.93
CA ARG A 343 8.93 -4.51 -7.39
C ARG A 343 10.36 -4.34 -6.92
N LYS A 344 10.91 -3.14 -7.12
CA LYS A 344 12.26 -2.77 -6.70
C LYS A 344 12.30 -1.37 -6.11
N PHE A 345 13.38 -1.05 -5.42
CA PHE A 345 13.69 0.36 -5.14
C PHE A 345 14.15 1.05 -6.43
N LEU A 346 14.01 2.37 -6.48
CA LEU A 346 14.61 3.18 -7.54
C LEU A 346 16.13 2.94 -7.55
N THR A 347 16.70 2.73 -8.74
CA THR A 347 18.14 2.50 -8.92
C THR A 347 18.95 3.75 -8.57
N THR A 348 18.40 4.92 -8.86
CA THR A 348 18.94 6.24 -8.49
C THR A 348 17.96 6.97 -7.59
N LYS A 349 18.48 7.79 -6.67
CA LYS A 349 17.63 8.64 -5.82
C LYS A 349 16.78 9.57 -6.68
N SER A 350 15.47 9.64 -6.39
CA SER A 350 14.57 10.54 -7.10
C SER A 350 14.97 12.00 -6.89
N LYS A 351 14.95 12.79 -7.97
CA LYS A 351 15.12 14.25 -7.90
C LYS A 351 13.87 14.93 -7.36
N VAL A 352 12.69 14.37 -7.65
CA VAL A 352 11.39 14.89 -7.22
C VAL A 352 10.91 14.12 -6.00
N PHE A 353 10.57 14.82 -4.94
CA PHE A 353 10.06 14.23 -3.72
C PHE A 353 8.52 14.27 -3.68
N VAL A 354 7.90 13.12 -3.94
CA VAL A 354 6.44 13.01 -4.09
C VAL A 354 5.79 12.45 -2.82
N ALA A 355 4.77 13.14 -2.31
CA ALA A 355 3.91 12.62 -1.26
C ALA A 355 2.70 11.87 -1.83
N LEU A 356 2.32 10.78 -1.18
CA LEU A 356 0.97 10.22 -1.24
C LEU A 356 0.24 10.67 0.04
N SER A 357 -0.42 11.82 -0.04
CA SER A 357 -1.09 12.44 1.10
C SER A 357 -2.57 12.08 1.13
N SER A 358 -3.09 11.87 2.34
CA SER A 358 -4.50 11.57 2.58
C SER A 358 -4.80 11.48 4.06
N PHE A 359 -6.07 11.57 4.42
CA PHE A 359 -6.56 11.28 5.75
C PHE A 359 -6.45 9.77 6.11
N PRO A 360 -6.26 9.38 7.38
CA PRO A 360 -6.33 7.98 7.81
C PRO A 360 -7.67 7.31 7.43
N GLY A 361 -7.66 6.04 7.04
CA GLY A 361 -8.87 5.36 6.56
C GLY A 361 -9.32 5.71 5.13
N ALA A 362 -8.62 6.60 4.42
CA ALA A 362 -8.96 7.01 3.06
C ALA A 362 -8.57 6.02 1.93
N GLY A 363 -8.00 4.84 2.26
CA GLY A 363 -7.58 3.84 1.26
C GLY A 363 -6.07 3.82 0.98
N ASN A 364 -5.27 4.25 1.94
CA ASN A 364 -3.82 4.47 1.85
C ASN A 364 -3.03 3.24 1.38
N THR A 365 -3.21 2.13 2.09
CA THR A 365 -2.54 0.87 1.77
C THR A 365 -2.96 0.35 0.40
N TRP A 366 -4.22 0.56 0.03
CA TRP A 366 -4.74 0.15 -1.27
C TRP A 366 -4.15 0.98 -2.41
N ALA A 367 -4.11 2.31 -2.28
CA ALA A 367 -3.47 3.18 -3.26
C ALA A 367 -1.98 2.86 -3.43
N ARG A 368 -1.26 2.59 -2.33
CA ARG A 368 0.13 2.11 -2.40
C ARG A 368 0.24 0.78 -3.13
N HIS A 369 -0.61 -0.21 -2.80
CA HIS A 369 -0.64 -1.50 -3.49
C HIS A 369 -0.79 -1.31 -5.01
N LEU A 370 -1.75 -0.49 -5.44
CA LEU A 370 -1.98 -0.19 -6.85
C LEU A 370 -0.78 0.49 -7.52
N ILE A 371 -0.20 1.51 -6.88
CA ILE A 371 0.99 2.22 -7.41
C ILE A 371 2.17 1.26 -7.52
N GLU A 372 2.45 0.46 -6.49
CA GLU A 372 3.60 -0.46 -6.53
C GLU A 372 3.43 -1.54 -7.62
N HIS A 373 2.22 -2.09 -7.77
CA HIS A 373 1.97 -3.10 -8.80
C HIS A 373 2.00 -2.49 -10.20
N ALA A 374 1.47 -1.27 -10.38
CA ALA A 374 1.51 -0.60 -11.67
C ALA A 374 2.93 -0.20 -12.06
N THR A 375 3.68 0.46 -11.16
CA THR A 375 4.99 1.04 -11.47
C THR A 375 6.15 0.05 -11.35
N GLY A 376 6.00 -1.02 -10.57
CA GLY A 376 7.12 -1.89 -10.21
C GLY A 376 8.12 -1.25 -9.25
N TYR A 377 7.76 -0.14 -8.59
CA TYR A 377 8.59 0.51 -7.60
C TYR A 377 7.95 0.50 -6.22
N TYR A 378 8.75 0.30 -5.17
CA TYR A 378 8.27 0.39 -3.80
C TYR A 378 7.86 1.82 -3.43
N THR A 379 6.81 1.91 -2.62
CA THR A 379 6.36 3.14 -1.96
C THR A 379 6.93 3.23 -0.55
N GLY A 380 7.37 4.42 -0.17
CA GLY A 380 7.82 4.72 1.18
C GLY A 380 6.66 5.09 2.10
N SER A 381 6.95 5.19 3.38
CA SER A 381 6.01 5.67 4.39
C SER A 381 6.75 6.54 5.38
N TYR A 382 6.14 7.66 5.77
CA TYR A 382 6.64 8.51 6.86
C TYR A 382 6.68 7.76 8.20
N TYR A 383 5.85 6.72 8.30
CA TYR A 383 5.68 5.85 9.47
C TYR A 383 6.25 4.46 9.18
N PHE A 384 6.57 3.71 10.24
CA PHE A 384 6.94 2.29 10.13
C PHE A 384 5.81 1.40 10.61
N ASP A 385 5.32 0.53 9.73
CA ASP A 385 4.38 -0.55 10.04
C ASP A 385 4.97 -1.91 9.65
N GLY A 386 5.38 -2.67 10.66
CA GLY A 386 5.95 -4.00 10.48
C GLY A 386 4.97 -4.99 9.82
N ALA A 387 3.66 -4.85 10.03
CA ALA A 387 2.68 -5.73 9.40
C ALA A 387 2.55 -5.44 7.89
N LEU A 388 2.65 -4.18 7.48
CA LEU A 388 2.70 -3.81 6.06
C LEU A 388 4.00 -4.26 5.40
N TYR A 389 5.14 -4.11 6.09
CA TYR A 389 6.42 -4.62 5.61
C TYR A 389 6.35 -6.13 5.30
N ASN A 390 5.73 -6.89 6.19
CA ASN A 390 5.56 -8.34 6.04
C ASN A 390 4.66 -8.69 4.86
N LYS A 391 3.69 -7.84 4.53
CA LYS A 391 2.81 -8.02 3.37
C LYS A 391 3.41 -7.51 2.06
N GLY A 392 4.69 -7.14 2.05
CA GLY A 392 5.45 -6.82 0.84
C GLY A 392 5.75 -5.35 0.61
N PHE A 393 5.32 -4.43 1.50
CA PHE A 393 5.67 -3.01 1.42
C PHE A 393 7.10 -2.78 1.94
N LYS A 394 8.10 -3.17 1.16
CA LYS A 394 9.51 -3.13 1.61
C LYS A 394 9.99 -1.71 1.91
N GLY A 395 9.37 -0.69 1.33
CA GLY A 395 9.63 0.73 1.63
C GLY A 395 9.27 1.18 3.05
N GLU A 396 8.57 0.36 3.86
CA GLU A 396 8.33 0.65 5.29
C GLU A 396 9.61 0.76 6.10
N LYS A 397 10.61 -0.09 5.82
CA LYS A 397 11.90 -0.08 6.54
C LYS A 397 12.90 0.92 5.98
N ASP A 398 12.63 1.47 4.80
CA ASP A 398 13.51 2.44 4.19
C ASP A 398 13.26 3.81 4.81
N HIS A 399 14.33 4.56 5.08
CA HIS A 399 14.15 5.89 5.64
C HIS A 399 13.35 6.75 4.65
N TRP A 400 12.27 7.38 5.09
CA TRP A 400 11.32 8.05 4.19
C TRP A 400 11.93 9.20 3.37
N ARG A 401 13.03 9.80 3.84
CA ARG A 401 13.84 10.79 3.08
C ARG A 401 14.96 10.18 2.21
N SER A 402 15.04 8.85 2.09
CA SER A 402 16.08 8.18 1.28
C SER A 402 16.00 8.55 -0.20
N ARG A 403 14.79 8.93 -0.65
CA ARG A 403 14.42 9.15 -2.05
C ARG A 403 14.61 7.93 -2.95
N ARG A 404 14.60 6.70 -2.38
CA ARG A 404 14.70 5.44 -3.15
C ARG A 404 13.33 4.83 -3.47
N THR A 405 12.25 5.44 -3.03
CA THR A 405 10.87 5.00 -3.27
C THR A 405 10.17 5.97 -4.22
N ILE A 406 9.14 5.49 -4.94
CA ILE A 406 8.48 6.29 -5.99
C ILE A 406 7.62 7.44 -5.42
N CYS A 407 7.04 7.22 -4.24
CA CYS A 407 6.36 8.24 -3.45
C CYS A 407 6.33 7.83 -1.98
N VAL A 408 6.06 8.78 -1.09
CA VAL A 408 6.04 8.57 0.36
C VAL A 408 4.65 8.82 0.92
N LYS A 409 4.07 7.81 1.58
CA LYS A 409 2.80 7.95 2.29
C LYS A 409 2.95 8.84 3.54
N THR A 410 2.07 9.82 3.69
CA THR A 410 2.04 10.70 4.88
C THR A 410 0.62 11.09 5.30
N HIS A 411 0.36 11.25 6.60
CA HIS A 411 -0.86 11.86 7.14
C HIS A 411 -0.60 13.28 7.67
N GLU A 412 0.64 13.76 7.54
CA GLU A 412 1.05 15.06 8.05
C GLU A 412 0.32 16.17 7.29
N SER A 413 0.03 17.23 8.04
CA SER A 413 -0.50 18.49 7.55
C SER A 413 0.32 19.62 8.17
N GLY A 414 0.15 20.84 7.68
CA GLY A 414 0.93 22.00 8.08
C GLY A 414 1.93 22.44 7.01
N LYS A 415 2.16 23.75 6.94
CA LYS A 415 2.99 24.38 5.92
C LYS A 415 4.38 23.74 5.82
N THR A 416 5.08 23.61 6.95
CA THR A 416 6.45 23.09 7.00
C THR A 416 6.54 21.67 6.47
N GLU A 417 5.64 20.77 6.88
CA GLU A 417 5.62 19.38 6.46
C GLU A 417 5.22 19.22 4.99
N ILE A 418 4.28 20.03 4.50
CA ILE A 418 3.79 20.00 3.12
C ILE A 418 4.82 20.55 2.14
N GLU A 419 5.44 21.69 2.44
CA GLU A 419 6.39 22.37 1.55
C GLU A 419 7.72 21.59 1.36
N MET A 420 7.99 20.59 2.19
CA MET A 420 9.10 19.64 1.98
C MET A 420 8.94 18.81 0.71
N PHE A 421 7.71 18.56 0.28
CA PHE A 421 7.43 17.79 -0.93
C PHE A 421 7.42 18.71 -2.16
N ASP A 422 7.91 18.18 -3.27
CA ASP A 422 7.90 18.89 -4.56
C ASP A 422 6.54 18.74 -5.25
N SER A 423 5.88 17.61 -5.02
CA SER A 423 4.54 17.32 -5.51
C SER A 423 3.80 16.34 -4.61
N ALA A 424 2.47 16.26 -4.76
CA ALA A 424 1.66 15.31 -4.01
C ALA A 424 0.48 14.77 -4.80
N ILE A 425 0.23 13.47 -4.63
CA ILE A 425 -1.07 12.86 -4.90
C ILE A 425 -1.89 13.01 -3.62
N LEU A 426 -2.94 13.83 -3.67
CA LEU A 426 -3.89 14.05 -2.59
C LEU A 426 -5.09 13.11 -2.77
N LEU A 427 -5.08 11.99 -2.05
CA LEU A 427 -6.16 11.00 -2.07
C LEU A 427 -7.25 11.40 -1.07
N ILE A 428 -8.45 11.64 -1.59
CA ILE A 428 -9.63 12.02 -0.82
C ILE A 428 -10.64 10.88 -0.87
N ARG A 429 -11.20 10.51 0.29
CA ARG A 429 -12.27 9.52 0.41
C ARG A 429 -13.43 10.12 1.19
N ASN A 430 -14.65 9.66 0.91
CA ASN A 430 -15.86 10.09 1.61
C ASN A 430 -15.64 10.05 3.13
N PRO A 431 -15.90 11.16 3.87
CA PRO A 431 -15.54 11.26 5.27
C PRO A 431 -16.31 10.26 6.14
N TYR A 432 -17.58 9.97 5.86
CA TYR A 432 -18.33 8.92 6.57
C TYR A 432 -17.62 7.57 6.49
N LYS A 433 -17.23 7.18 5.26
CA LYS A 433 -16.51 5.92 5.02
C LYS A 433 -15.11 5.93 5.64
N SER A 434 -14.43 7.07 5.65
CA SER A 434 -13.06 7.23 6.17
C SER A 434 -13.03 7.18 7.69
N LEU A 435 -13.94 7.91 8.36
CA LEU A 435 -14.09 7.92 9.81
C LEU A 435 -14.41 6.52 10.34
N MET A 436 -15.39 5.84 9.74
CA MET A 436 -15.69 4.46 10.11
C MET A 436 -14.49 3.52 9.89
N ALA A 437 -13.80 3.67 8.74
CA ALA A 437 -12.65 2.82 8.43
C ALA A 437 -11.50 3.04 9.42
N GLU A 438 -11.29 4.26 9.87
CA GLU A 438 -10.24 4.60 10.83
C GLU A 438 -10.61 4.18 12.26
N PHE A 439 -11.87 4.34 12.66
CA PHE A 439 -12.36 3.84 13.94
C PHE A 439 -12.22 2.32 14.06
N ASN A 440 -12.61 1.58 13.02
CA ASN A 440 -12.36 0.14 12.92
C ASN A 440 -10.87 -0.19 13.08
N ARG A 441 -9.99 0.60 12.44
CA ARG A 441 -8.53 0.38 12.51
C ARG A 441 -8.01 0.57 13.93
N LYS A 442 -8.48 1.61 14.62
CA LYS A 442 -8.10 1.96 15.99
C LYS A 442 -8.43 0.84 16.99
N TYR A 443 -9.59 0.21 16.87
CA TYR A 443 -10.06 -0.78 17.86
C TYR A 443 -9.79 -2.24 17.48
N ALA A 444 -9.63 -2.55 16.20
CA ALA A 444 -9.52 -3.94 15.73
C ALA A 444 -8.37 -4.16 14.73
N GLY A 445 -7.46 -3.19 14.59
CA GLY A 445 -6.33 -3.27 13.68
C GLY A 445 -6.71 -3.13 12.20
N HIS A 446 -5.73 -3.32 11.31
CA HIS A 446 -5.89 -2.99 9.89
C HIS A 446 -7.04 -3.74 9.19
N LEU A 447 -7.31 -4.98 9.60
CA LEU A 447 -8.31 -5.83 8.96
C LEU A 447 -9.57 -6.10 9.79
N GLY A 448 -9.60 -5.67 11.06
CA GLY A 448 -10.71 -5.97 11.96
C GLY A 448 -11.83 -4.93 11.93
N TYR A 449 -12.92 -5.25 12.64
CA TYR A 449 -14.08 -4.39 12.88
C TYR A 449 -14.21 -4.08 14.37
N ALA A 450 -14.51 -2.82 14.69
CA ALA A 450 -14.84 -2.40 16.04
C ALA A 450 -16.15 -3.09 16.49
N THR A 451 -16.22 -3.44 17.78
CA THR A 451 -17.39 -4.12 18.36
C THR A 451 -18.56 -3.15 18.54
N ASP A 452 -19.79 -3.66 18.63
CA ASP A 452 -20.98 -2.85 18.92
C ASP A 452 -20.83 -2.01 20.20
N ARG A 453 -20.11 -2.53 21.19
CA ARG A 453 -19.77 -1.80 22.42
C ARG A 453 -18.93 -0.55 22.13
N ASN A 454 -17.99 -0.62 21.18
CA ASN A 454 -17.17 0.53 20.80
C ASN A 454 -17.98 1.58 20.05
N TRP A 455 -18.91 1.17 19.19
CA TRP A 455 -19.76 2.11 18.45
C TRP A 455 -20.77 2.83 19.35
N LYS A 456 -21.25 2.16 20.39
CA LYS A 456 -22.19 2.72 21.38
C LYS A 456 -21.51 3.49 22.52
N SER A 457 -20.18 3.57 22.53
CA SER A 457 -19.44 4.22 23.60
C SER A 457 -19.29 5.74 23.35
N LYS A 458 -18.95 6.49 24.40
CA LYS A 458 -18.79 7.96 24.31
C LYS A 458 -17.63 8.38 23.40
N GLU A 459 -16.69 7.47 23.16
CA GLU A 459 -15.53 7.67 22.30
C GLU A 459 -15.90 7.84 20.83
N TRP A 460 -17.02 7.28 20.35
CA TRP A 460 -17.41 7.43 18.94
C TRP A 460 -17.81 8.88 18.60
N PRO A 461 -18.73 9.54 19.34
CA PRO A 461 -19.01 10.96 19.17
C PRO A 461 -17.77 11.86 19.24
N ASP A 462 -16.92 11.67 20.26
CA ASP A 462 -15.69 12.47 20.44
C ASP A 462 -14.71 12.27 19.28
N PHE A 463 -14.62 11.02 18.80
CA PHE A 463 -13.83 10.66 17.63
C PHE A 463 -14.36 11.38 16.39
N VAL A 464 -15.65 11.30 16.09
CA VAL A 464 -16.27 11.96 14.93
C VAL A 464 -16.01 13.46 14.96
N ASN A 465 -16.26 14.12 16.10
CA ASN A 465 -16.09 15.56 16.24
C ASN A 465 -14.64 16.00 15.94
N SER A 466 -13.67 15.26 16.46
CA SER A 466 -12.24 15.56 16.26
C SER A 466 -11.74 15.21 14.87
N TYR A 467 -12.14 14.04 14.34
CA TYR A 467 -11.59 13.48 13.11
C TYR A 467 -12.27 14.05 11.85
N ALA A 468 -13.54 14.45 11.91
CA ALA A 468 -14.20 15.13 10.80
C ALA A 468 -13.54 16.49 10.50
N SER A 469 -13.20 17.25 11.55
CA SER A 469 -12.43 18.49 11.43
C SER A 469 -11.02 18.22 10.86
N TRP A 470 -10.38 17.13 11.26
CA TRP A 470 -9.07 16.76 10.72
C TRP A 470 -9.15 16.37 9.24
N TRP A 471 -10.17 15.63 8.82
CA TRP A 471 -10.39 15.29 7.41
C TRP A 471 -10.46 16.57 6.56
N ALA A 472 -11.25 17.55 6.97
CA ALA A 472 -11.40 18.80 6.23
C ALA A 472 -10.11 19.62 6.23
N SER A 473 -9.55 19.90 7.40
CA SER A 473 -8.32 20.69 7.53
C SER A 473 -7.14 20.08 6.79
N HIS A 474 -7.02 18.75 6.75
CA HIS A 474 -5.98 18.07 5.98
C HIS A 474 -6.11 18.39 4.49
N VAL A 475 -7.30 18.24 3.89
CA VAL A 475 -7.51 18.57 2.47
C VAL A 475 -7.25 20.06 2.22
N LEU A 476 -7.80 20.95 3.05
CA LEU A 476 -7.65 22.39 2.90
C LEU A 476 -6.19 22.85 2.99
N GLU A 477 -5.40 22.29 3.92
CA GLU A 477 -3.99 22.64 4.07
C GLU A 477 -3.14 22.11 2.89
N TRP A 478 -3.41 20.90 2.40
CA TRP A 478 -2.72 20.38 1.21
C TRP A 478 -3.08 21.17 -0.04
N LEU A 479 -4.34 21.56 -0.21
CA LEU A 479 -4.71 22.51 -1.25
C LEU A 479 -3.94 23.82 -1.08
N LYS A 480 -3.87 24.36 0.14
CA LYS A 480 -3.24 25.66 0.41
C LYS A 480 -1.74 25.70 0.15
N TYR A 481 -0.99 24.74 0.67
CA TYR A 481 0.48 24.78 0.71
C TYR A 481 1.14 23.82 -0.29
N GLY A 482 0.37 22.92 -0.92
CA GLY A 482 0.90 22.00 -1.92
C GLY A 482 1.34 22.74 -3.19
N LYS A 483 2.55 22.43 -3.67
CA LYS A 483 3.12 23.05 -4.87
C LYS A 483 2.47 22.53 -6.16
N ARG A 484 2.60 21.22 -6.42
CA ARG A 484 2.01 20.52 -7.57
C ARG A 484 1.15 19.36 -7.06
N LEU A 485 -0.16 19.45 -7.27
CA LEU A 485 -1.13 18.51 -6.72
C LEU A 485 -1.83 17.71 -7.82
N LEU A 486 -1.97 16.40 -7.59
CA LEU A 486 -2.94 15.55 -8.25
C LEU A 486 -4.02 15.17 -7.22
N VAL A 487 -5.25 15.63 -7.43
CA VAL A 487 -6.38 15.25 -6.57
C VAL A 487 -7.01 13.96 -7.10
N VAL A 488 -7.09 12.94 -6.25
CA VAL A 488 -7.68 11.64 -6.60
C VAL A 488 -8.78 11.31 -5.61
N HIS A 489 -9.98 11.04 -6.10
CA HIS A 489 -11.07 10.54 -5.27
C HIS A 489 -11.04 9.01 -5.22
N TYR A 490 -11.11 8.45 -4.02
CA TYR A 490 -11.07 7.00 -3.78
C TYR A 490 -12.17 6.28 -4.57
N GLU A 491 -13.36 6.85 -4.64
CA GLU A 491 -14.51 6.25 -5.31
C GLU A 491 -14.37 6.27 -6.82
N ASP A 492 -13.80 7.32 -7.41
CA ASP A 492 -13.46 7.35 -8.82
C ASP A 492 -12.38 6.31 -9.15
N LEU A 493 -11.36 6.17 -8.30
CA LEU A 493 -10.33 5.13 -8.43
C LEU A 493 -10.92 3.72 -8.29
N LYS A 494 -11.97 3.55 -7.49
CA LYS A 494 -12.67 2.27 -7.35
C LYS A 494 -13.57 1.96 -8.55
N GLN A 495 -14.27 2.96 -9.07
CA GLN A 495 -15.18 2.81 -10.20
C GLN A 495 -14.42 2.63 -11.53
N SER A 496 -13.40 3.46 -11.75
CA SER A 496 -12.64 3.56 -13.00
C SER A 496 -11.15 3.38 -12.75
N LEU A 497 -10.78 2.19 -12.28
CA LEU A 497 -9.43 1.87 -11.81
C LEU A 497 -8.32 2.19 -12.82
N ILE A 498 -8.34 1.59 -14.01
CA ILE A 498 -7.24 1.73 -14.97
C ILE A 498 -7.02 3.18 -15.43
N PRO A 499 -8.05 3.94 -15.88
CA PRO A 499 -7.86 5.35 -16.24
C PRO A 499 -7.27 6.19 -15.11
N LYS A 500 -7.80 6.05 -13.89
CA LYS A 500 -7.33 6.83 -12.73
C LYS A 500 -5.95 6.42 -12.24
N LEU A 501 -5.62 5.13 -12.33
CA LEU A 501 -4.28 4.66 -12.02
C LEU A 501 -3.26 5.13 -13.06
N ARG A 502 -3.63 5.22 -14.34
CA ARG A 502 -2.77 5.79 -15.38
C ARG A 502 -2.44 7.25 -15.09
N GLU A 503 -3.45 8.05 -14.74
CA GLU A 503 -3.28 9.46 -14.32
C GLU A 503 -2.31 9.59 -13.13
N MET A 504 -2.45 8.72 -12.12
CA MET A 504 -1.54 8.70 -10.97
C MET A 504 -0.09 8.33 -11.35
N VAL A 505 0.08 7.39 -12.26
CA VAL A 505 1.39 6.87 -12.67
C VAL A 505 2.11 7.85 -13.62
N GLU A 506 1.37 8.51 -14.52
CA GLU A 506 1.88 9.61 -15.34
C GLU A 506 2.34 10.79 -14.48
N PHE A 507 1.58 11.12 -13.43
CA PHE A 507 2.00 12.14 -12.46
C PHE A 507 3.32 11.79 -11.75
N LEU A 508 3.58 10.50 -11.52
CA LEU A 508 4.84 9.98 -10.99
C LEU A 508 5.96 9.88 -12.03
N ASN A 509 5.71 10.28 -13.28
CA ASN A 509 6.64 10.24 -14.40
C ASN A 509 7.17 8.83 -14.70
N VAL A 510 6.27 7.84 -14.64
CA VAL A 510 6.56 6.44 -14.97
C VAL A 510 5.66 6.00 -16.12
N THR A 511 6.22 5.31 -17.11
CA THR A 511 5.45 4.65 -18.18
C THR A 511 5.09 3.23 -17.76
N VAL A 512 3.86 2.80 -18.02
CA VAL A 512 3.37 1.46 -17.67
C VAL A 512 2.78 0.76 -18.88
N THR A 513 3.03 -0.54 -18.98
CA THR A 513 2.46 -1.39 -20.03
C THR A 513 1.02 -1.74 -19.71
N GLU A 514 0.19 -1.95 -20.73
CA GLU A 514 -1.21 -2.35 -20.52
C GLU A 514 -1.32 -3.73 -19.87
N ASP A 515 -0.46 -4.67 -20.20
CA ASP A 515 -0.46 -6.00 -19.56
C ASP A 515 -0.24 -5.90 -18.05
N ARG A 516 0.60 -4.96 -17.62
CA ARG A 516 0.85 -4.71 -16.20
C ARG A 516 -0.36 -4.10 -15.53
N LEU A 517 -1.02 -3.12 -16.18
CA LEU A 517 -2.26 -2.52 -15.71
C LEU A 517 -3.39 -3.55 -15.58
N LEU A 518 -3.59 -4.40 -16.59
CA LEU A 518 -4.56 -5.50 -16.56
C LEU A 518 -4.28 -6.50 -15.43
N CYS A 519 -3.01 -6.82 -15.18
CA CYS A 519 -2.61 -7.62 -14.02
C CYS A 519 -2.98 -6.92 -12.70
N VAL A 520 -2.78 -5.60 -12.58
CA VAL A 520 -3.17 -4.83 -11.38
C VAL A 520 -4.67 -4.91 -11.16
N GLU A 521 -5.48 -4.80 -12.22
CA GLU A 521 -6.93 -4.91 -12.12
C GLU A 521 -7.40 -6.28 -11.62
N ASN A 522 -6.77 -7.35 -12.11
CA ASN A 522 -7.07 -8.71 -11.63
C ASN A 522 -6.64 -8.91 -10.16
N ASN A 523 -5.57 -8.24 -9.73
CA ASN A 523 -5.03 -8.28 -8.36
C ASN A 523 -5.42 -7.08 -7.48
N ARG A 524 -6.49 -6.34 -7.84
CA ARG A 524 -6.76 -5.01 -7.26
C ARG A 524 -7.01 -4.99 -5.76
N ASP A 525 -7.63 -6.04 -5.20
CA ASP A 525 -8.04 -6.05 -3.80
C ASP A 525 -6.85 -6.28 -2.83
N GLY A 526 -5.82 -7.01 -3.27
CA GLY A 526 -4.69 -7.43 -2.44
C GLY A 526 -5.10 -8.10 -1.13
N ASN A 527 -4.22 -8.07 -0.13
CA ASN A 527 -4.44 -8.68 1.21
C ASN A 527 -4.81 -7.63 2.28
N PHE A 528 -5.45 -6.53 1.86
CA PHE A 528 -5.62 -5.31 2.65
C PHE A 528 -7.07 -4.84 2.79
N LYS A 529 -8.00 -5.54 2.13
CA LYS A 529 -9.42 -5.31 2.26
C LYS A 529 -9.95 -6.06 3.47
N ARG A 530 -10.74 -5.39 4.32
CA ARG A 530 -11.45 -6.05 5.43
C ARG A 530 -12.43 -7.07 4.85
N SER A 531 -12.25 -8.34 5.18
CA SER A 531 -13.15 -9.44 4.83
C SER A 531 -14.32 -9.50 5.82
N GLY A 532 -15.53 -9.73 5.34
CA GLY A 532 -16.72 -9.89 6.20
C GLY A 532 -17.97 -9.24 5.58
N ALA A 533 -19.14 -9.79 5.91
CA ALA A 533 -20.41 -9.18 5.54
C ALA A 533 -20.50 -7.79 6.18
N LYS A 534 -20.59 -6.74 5.36
CA LYS A 534 -21.01 -5.43 5.87
C LYS A 534 -22.39 -5.64 6.50
N GLN A 535 -22.57 -5.24 7.76
CA GLN A 535 -23.91 -5.14 8.32
C GLN A 535 -24.71 -4.22 7.40
N LYS A 536 -25.63 -4.79 6.62
CA LYS A 536 -26.60 -4.03 5.83
C LYS A 536 -27.32 -3.13 6.84
N ASN A 537 -27.33 -1.83 6.59
CA ASN A 537 -28.04 -0.81 7.38
C ASN A 537 -27.40 -0.42 8.72
N PHE A 538 -26.12 -0.69 8.95
CA PHE A 538 -25.42 -0.12 10.10
C PHE A 538 -25.14 1.38 9.90
N GLU A 539 -25.80 2.22 10.69
CA GLU A 539 -25.67 3.68 10.69
C GLU A 539 -25.23 4.17 12.08
N PRO A 540 -23.93 4.44 12.28
CA PRO A 540 -23.43 4.90 13.58
C PRO A 540 -23.53 6.41 13.78
N PHE A 541 -23.92 7.19 12.76
CA PHE A 541 -23.90 8.65 12.85
C PHE A 541 -25.25 9.22 13.30
N THR A 542 -25.24 10.03 14.36
CA THR A 542 -26.41 10.83 14.76
C THR A 542 -26.63 11.99 13.79
N GLN A 543 -27.78 12.65 13.86
CA GLN A 543 -28.07 13.79 12.98
C GLN A 543 -27.07 14.94 13.19
N GLU A 544 -26.70 15.22 14.44
CA GLU A 544 -25.73 16.28 14.77
C GLU A 544 -24.34 15.98 14.18
N MET A 545 -23.94 14.70 14.18
CA MET A 545 -22.71 14.27 13.53
C MET A 545 -22.78 14.43 12.02
N LYS A 546 -23.94 14.09 11.42
CA LYS A 546 -24.16 14.26 9.98
C LYS A 546 -24.07 15.72 9.60
N ASP A 547 -24.75 16.62 10.32
CA ASP A 547 -24.72 18.06 10.07
C ASP A 547 -23.28 18.62 10.17
N LEU A 548 -22.52 18.18 11.17
CA LEU A 548 -21.10 18.53 11.31
C LEU A 548 -20.27 18.07 10.10
N ILE A 549 -20.38 16.80 9.71
CA ILE A 549 -19.63 16.23 8.59
C ILE A 549 -20.04 16.90 7.27
N ASN A 550 -21.33 17.10 7.06
CA ASN A 550 -21.90 17.72 5.86
C ASN A 550 -21.37 19.13 5.66
N ARG A 551 -21.29 19.94 6.72
CA ARG A 551 -20.67 21.27 6.66
C ARG A 551 -19.22 21.20 6.19
N TYR A 552 -18.43 20.25 6.69
CA TYR A 552 -17.05 20.05 6.24
C TYR A 552 -16.96 19.59 4.78
N ILE A 553 -17.88 18.74 4.32
CA ILE A 553 -17.95 18.31 2.91
C ILE A 553 -18.16 19.52 2.01
N LEU A 554 -19.11 20.40 2.34
CA LEU A 554 -19.39 21.61 1.57
C LEU A 554 -18.18 22.55 1.52
N THR A 555 -17.51 22.79 2.66
CA THR A 555 -16.30 23.61 2.70
C THR A 555 -15.17 23.06 1.83
N VAL A 556 -14.99 21.73 1.82
CA VAL A 556 -13.94 21.10 0.99
C VAL A 556 -14.32 21.12 -0.49
N ASP A 557 -15.59 20.89 -0.84
CA ASP A 557 -16.07 20.97 -2.22
C ASP A 557 -15.87 22.37 -2.81
N GLU A 558 -16.24 23.41 -2.06
CA GLU A 558 -16.02 24.81 -2.45
C GLU A 558 -14.54 25.12 -2.65
N ALA A 559 -13.67 24.69 -1.72
CA ALA A 559 -12.23 24.92 -1.83
C ALA A 559 -11.58 24.19 -3.02
N LEU A 560 -12.08 23.01 -3.38
CA LEU A 560 -11.64 22.28 -4.57
C LEU A 560 -12.06 23.02 -5.84
N ARG A 561 -13.33 23.43 -5.95
CA ARG A 561 -13.86 24.18 -7.10
C ARG A 561 -13.16 25.52 -7.26
N GLY A 562 -12.93 26.26 -6.18
CA GLY A 562 -12.21 27.53 -6.18
C GLY A 562 -10.74 27.43 -6.62
N ARG A 563 -10.20 26.20 -6.73
CA ARG A 563 -8.86 25.91 -7.27
C ARG A 563 -8.90 25.16 -8.60
N ASN A 564 -10.02 25.23 -9.32
CA ASN A 564 -10.24 24.59 -10.62
C ASN A 564 -10.15 23.06 -10.61
N PHE A 565 -10.41 22.40 -9.48
CA PHE A 565 -10.64 20.95 -9.43
C PHE A 565 -12.14 20.65 -9.64
N SER A 566 -12.47 19.40 -10.01
CA SER A 566 -13.85 18.94 -10.32
C SER A 566 -14.85 19.01 -9.15
N GLY A 567 -14.40 19.36 -7.95
CA GLY A 567 -15.17 19.22 -6.70
C GLY A 567 -15.19 17.78 -6.19
N LEU A 568 -15.96 17.54 -5.13
CA LEU A 568 -16.18 16.21 -4.57
C LEU A 568 -17.22 15.41 -5.41
N PRO A 569 -17.08 14.07 -5.49
CA PRO A 569 -18.09 13.23 -6.14
C PRO A 569 -19.48 13.44 -5.55
N ARG A 570 -20.52 13.34 -6.38
CA ARG A 570 -21.93 13.55 -5.95
C ARG A 570 -22.36 12.67 -4.77
N GLU A 571 -21.76 11.48 -4.63
CA GLU A 571 -22.04 10.58 -3.50
C GLU A 571 -21.43 11.04 -2.15
N TYR A 572 -20.65 12.12 -2.13
CA TYR A 572 -20.15 12.74 -0.90
C TYR A 572 -21.08 13.83 -0.44
N VAL A 573 -21.66 14.56 -1.39
CA VAL A 573 -22.50 15.72 -1.10
C VAL A 573 -23.80 15.22 -0.45
N PRO A 574 -24.23 15.83 0.67
CA PRO A 574 -25.50 15.46 1.31
C PRO A 574 -26.64 15.64 0.31
N ARG A 575 -27.57 14.69 0.27
CA ARG A 575 -28.81 14.82 -0.49
C ARG A 575 -29.87 15.52 0.34
#